data_AF-A0A1I2KZ01-F1
#
_entry.id   AF-A0A1I2KZ01-F1
#
_cell.length_a   1.000
_cell.length_b   1.000
_cell.length_c   1.000
_cell.angle_alpha   90.00
_cell.angle_beta   90.00
_cell.angle_gamma   90.00
#
_symmetry.space_group_name_H-M   'P 1'
#
loop_
_entity.id
_entity.type
_entity.pdbx_description
1 polymer ?
#
loop_
_entity_poly.entity_id
_entity_poly.type
_entity_poly.pdbx_seq_one_letter_code
_entity_poly.pdbx_strand_id
1 'polypeptide(L)'
;MTTAVCVDVGSTYTKAAKIDLDGAELIRRAEVPTTSSSDVLDGLDAAVAAVGGGDRLLVCSSAGGGLRLAVIGYEQLVTAEAGHRVGLSAGAQVVHVAAGPMTGPDLTRLRAARPDVLLLAGGTDGGDAETLLHNARRLAAARIRIPVVLAGNQEVRDDALTVLTGRGVPVTATANVLPRIGVLDPLPARAAIRDVFLRHVIGGKRLSRGRRFAQLVRAATPDAVLAGVELLADLTGYGILVVDVGGATTDVYSALVPDAESETGPRRDVAGTLWRARTVEGDLGVAVGADGTREAAKAERLPVPGDDRELAATAAVIALRRHARGRPGLRDVRLVLGSGGVLRHGGGDAVLRAVLADVGGGWAPPERARALVDQQYIVAAAGLLAADHPDVATRLLGNSIR
;
A
#
# COMPACT_ATOMS: atom_id res chain seq x y z
N MET A 1 34.55 1.70 7.50
CA MET A 1 33.43 1.55 6.56
C MET A 1 32.19 1.26 7.36
N THR A 2 31.35 2.27 7.55
CA THR A 2 30.10 2.14 8.30
C THR A 2 29.03 1.52 7.39
N THR A 3 28.29 0.52 7.86
CA THR A 3 27.35 -0.22 7.02
C THR A 3 25.93 -0.25 7.59
N ALA A 4 24.94 -0.22 6.70
CA ALA A 4 23.55 -0.48 7.03
C ALA A 4 23.04 -1.71 6.27
N VAL A 5 22.21 -2.52 6.92
CA VAL A 5 21.41 -3.57 6.27
C VAL A 5 19.98 -3.10 6.19
N CYS A 6 19.52 -2.82 4.98
CA CYS A 6 18.11 -2.52 4.69
C CYS A 6 17.40 -3.83 4.36
N VAL A 7 16.33 -4.14 5.09
CA VAL A 7 15.54 -5.38 4.93
C VAL A 7 14.10 -5.03 4.59
N ASP A 8 13.61 -5.58 3.48
CA ASP A 8 12.18 -5.63 3.14
C ASP A 8 11.65 -7.04 3.40
N VAL A 9 10.82 -7.17 4.43
CA VAL A 9 10.10 -8.42 4.72
C VAL A 9 8.83 -8.46 3.86
N GLY A 10 8.95 -9.01 2.65
CA GLY A 10 7.85 -9.16 1.71
C GLY A 10 6.93 -10.33 2.03
N SER A 11 5.77 -10.40 1.36
CA SER A 11 4.82 -11.52 1.51
C SER A 11 5.35 -12.87 1.01
N THR A 12 6.22 -12.86 -0.01
CA THR A 12 6.82 -14.06 -0.60
C THR A 12 8.31 -14.19 -0.29
N TYR A 13 9.07 -13.10 -0.41
CA TYR A 13 10.52 -13.08 -0.19
C TYR A 13 10.92 -11.94 0.73
N THR A 14 11.81 -12.25 1.65
CA THR A 14 12.52 -11.27 2.49
C THR A 14 13.82 -10.91 1.80
N LYS A 15 14.02 -9.62 1.52
CA LYS A 15 15.14 -9.10 0.74
C LYS A 15 16.01 -8.24 1.64
N ALA A 16 17.31 -8.47 1.62
CA ALA A 16 18.29 -7.69 2.37
C ALA A 16 19.32 -7.06 1.42
N ALA A 17 19.65 -5.80 1.66
CA ALA A 17 20.69 -5.06 0.98
C ALA A 17 21.65 -4.46 2.01
N LYS A 18 22.93 -4.83 1.93
CA LYS A 18 24.00 -4.23 2.74
C LYS A 18 24.60 -3.07 1.97
N ILE A 19 24.52 -1.88 2.54
CA ILE A 19 24.93 -0.60 1.95
C ILE A 19 26.13 -0.04 2.70
N ASP A 20 27.12 0.45 1.97
CA ASP A 20 28.20 1.27 2.50
C ASP A 20 27.69 2.70 2.70
N LEU A 21 27.66 3.17 3.94
CA LEU A 21 27.20 4.52 4.28
C LEU A 21 28.25 5.59 3.97
N ASP A 22 29.53 5.22 3.84
CA ASP A 22 30.60 6.17 3.54
C ASP A 22 30.68 6.40 2.01
N GLY A 23 30.64 5.31 1.22
CA GLY A 23 30.69 5.33 -0.24
C GLY A 23 29.35 5.49 -0.96
N ALA A 24 28.22 5.23 -0.29
CA ALA A 24 26.89 5.15 -0.87
C ALA A 24 26.77 4.09 -1.99
N GLU A 25 27.27 2.89 -1.71
CA GLU A 25 27.31 1.77 -2.65
C GLU A 25 26.62 0.51 -2.08
N LEU A 26 25.97 -0.25 -2.96
CA LEU A 26 25.48 -1.58 -2.64
C LEU A 26 26.68 -2.55 -2.54
N ILE A 27 26.90 -3.11 -1.36
CA ILE A 27 27.97 -4.10 -1.12
C ILE A 27 27.49 -5.50 -1.47
N ARG A 28 26.31 -5.87 -0.97
CA ARG A 28 25.77 -7.23 -1.12
C ARG A 28 24.26 -7.21 -1.01
N ARG A 29 23.62 -8.11 -1.77
CA ARG A 29 22.19 -8.41 -1.68
C ARG A 29 21.97 -9.88 -1.36
N ALA A 30 20.88 -10.16 -0.67
CA ALA A 30 20.35 -11.50 -0.48
C ALA A 30 18.83 -11.47 -0.54
N GLU A 31 18.24 -12.57 -0.96
CA GLU A 31 16.81 -12.81 -0.87
C GLU A 31 16.58 -14.24 -0.39
N VAL A 32 15.65 -14.40 0.54
CA VAL A 32 15.27 -15.70 1.11
C VAL A 32 13.74 -15.80 1.13
N PRO A 33 13.16 -17.00 1.05
CA PRO A 33 11.73 -17.18 1.22
C PRO A 33 11.26 -16.59 2.57
N THR A 34 10.16 -15.84 2.58
CA THR A 34 9.59 -15.30 3.81
C THR A 34 8.98 -16.44 4.64
N THR A 35 9.31 -16.49 5.93
CA THR A 35 8.82 -17.48 6.89
C THR A 35 7.47 -17.09 7.52
N SER A 36 6.53 -16.61 6.70
CA SER A 36 5.21 -16.14 7.16
C SER A 36 4.29 -17.23 7.70
N SER A 37 4.56 -18.50 7.36
CA SER A 37 3.87 -19.67 7.90
C SER A 37 4.43 -20.16 9.24
N SER A 38 5.60 -19.65 9.67
CA SER A 38 6.23 -19.93 10.96
C SER A 38 6.46 -18.63 11.76
N ASP A 39 7.70 -18.18 11.92
CA ASP A 39 8.05 -16.89 12.52
C ASP A 39 8.85 -16.08 11.49
N VAL A 40 8.37 -14.89 11.13
CA VAL A 40 9.02 -14.03 10.13
C VAL A 40 10.43 -13.59 10.54
N LEU A 41 10.76 -13.66 11.84
CA LEU A 41 12.11 -13.37 12.32
C LEU A 41 13.13 -14.37 11.78
N ASP A 42 12.75 -15.64 11.55
CA ASP A 42 13.66 -16.65 11.03
C ASP A 42 14.16 -16.25 9.63
N GLY A 43 13.24 -15.83 8.75
CA GLY A 43 13.56 -15.33 7.41
C GLY A 43 14.31 -14.00 7.43
N LEU A 44 13.96 -13.09 8.35
CA LEU A 44 14.69 -11.83 8.54
C LEU A 44 16.14 -12.07 8.98
N ASP A 45 16.36 -12.90 9.99
CA ASP A 45 17.68 -13.22 10.52
C ASP A 45 18.52 -13.96 9.46
N ALA A 46 17.91 -14.87 8.68
CA ALA A 46 18.57 -15.54 7.56
C ALA A 46 19.00 -14.54 6.46
N ALA A 47 18.14 -13.58 6.10
CA ALA A 47 18.46 -12.56 5.09
C ALA A 47 19.61 -11.65 5.55
N VAL A 48 19.60 -11.22 6.83
CA VAL A 48 20.66 -10.42 7.43
C VAL A 48 21.98 -11.20 7.48
N ALA A 49 21.94 -12.47 7.87
CA ALA A 49 23.10 -13.33 7.88
C ALA A 49 23.69 -13.54 6.47
N ALA A 50 22.84 -13.72 5.45
CA ALA A 50 23.27 -13.90 4.06
C ALA A 50 24.02 -12.69 3.48
N VAL A 51 23.73 -11.47 3.95
CA VAL A 51 24.50 -10.27 3.59
C VAL A 51 25.70 -10.01 4.51
N GLY A 52 25.89 -10.82 5.56
CA GLY A 52 27.01 -10.73 6.51
C GLY A 52 26.83 -9.66 7.59
N GLY A 53 25.58 -9.35 7.98
CA GLY A 53 25.25 -8.36 9.00
C GLY A 53 25.68 -6.92 8.65
N GLY A 54 25.46 -5.99 9.57
CA GLY A 54 25.92 -4.60 9.45
C GLY A 54 25.74 -3.83 10.75
N ASP A 55 26.30 -2.62 10.81
CA ASP A 55 26.30 -1.77 12.00
C ASP A 55 24.90 -1.23 12.34
N ARG A 56 24.06 -1.07 11.31
CA ARG A 56 22.67 -0.65 11.43
C ARG A 56 21.74 -1.64 10.73
N LEU A 57 20.54 -1.83 11.29
CA LEU A 57 19.48 -2.65 10.70
C LEU A 57 18.22 -1.80 10.52
N LEU A 58 17.80 -1.63 9.26
CA LEU A 58 16.62 -0.85 8.90
C LEU A 58 15.62 -1.80 8.25
N VAL A 59 14.42 -1.93 8.82
CA VAL A 59 13.44 -2.93 8.38
C VAL A 59 12.14 -2.26 7.94
N CYS A 60 11.65 -2.62 6.76
CA CYS A 60 10.25 -2.43 6.37
C CYS A 60 9.57 -3.78 6.17
N SER A 61 8.24 -3.78 6.20
CA SER A 61 7.46 -5.00 6.03
C SER A 61 6.19 -4.78 5.23
N SER A 62 5.91 -5.75 4.37
CA SER A 62 4.61 -6.02 3.74
C SER A 62 4.16 -7.47 3.99
N ALA A 63 4.93 -8.26 4.75
CA ALA A 63 4.52 -9.59 5.19
C ALA A 63 3.25 -9.56 6.04
N GLY A 64 2.46 -10.63 5.95
CA GLY A 64 1.11 -10.73 6.53
C GLY A 64 0.00 -10.92 5.49
N GLY A 65 0.34 -10.83 4.19
CA GLY A 65 -0.62 -10.85 3.09
C GLY A 65 -1.26 -9.46 2.86
N GLY A 66 -2.07 -9.34 1.80
CA GLY A 66 -2.92 -8.15 1.65
C GLY A 66 -3.85 -8.03 2.85
N LEU A 67 -3.83 -6.88 3.53
CA LEU A 67 -4.63 -6.65 4.74
C LEU A 67 -6.09 -7.02 4.47
N ARG A 68 -6.67 -8.00 5.19
CA ARG A 68 -8.07 -8.38 5.00
C ARG A 68 -8.97 -7.39 5.72
N LEU A 69 -9.60 -6.49 4.99
CA LEU A 69 -10.48 -5.46 5.56
C LEU A 69 -11.94 -5.88 5.42
N ALA A 70 -12.70 -5.75 6.49
CA ALA A 70 -14.15 -5.70 6.43
C ALA A 70 -14.61 -4.24 6.52
N VAL A 71 -15.60 -3.87 5.71
CA VAL A 71 -16.20 -2.52 5.70
C VAL A 71 -17.65 -2.63 6.10
N ILE A 72 -18.06 -1.81 7.06
CA ILE A 72 -19.46 -1.64 7.45
C ILE A 72 -19.79 -0.17 7.27
N GLY A 73 -20.76 0.14 6.43
CA GLY A 73 -21.27 1.49 6.22
C GLY A 73 -22.69 1.67 6.74
N TYR A 74 -23.20 2.90 6.62
CA TYR A 74 -24.61 3.24 6.81
C TYR A 74 -25.46 2.80 5.60
N GLU A 75 -25.11 3.26 4.40
CA GLU A 75 -25.84 2.97 3.17
C GLU A 75 -24.91 2.36 2.10
N GLN A 76 -25.43 1.41 1.31
CA GLN A 76 -24.62 0.53 0.45
C GLN A 76 -23.88 1.33 -0.62
N LEU A 77 -24.59 2.18 -1.35
CA LEU A 77 -24.05 2.96 -2.47
C LEU A 77 -23.35 4.26 -2.04
N VAL A 78 -23.27 4.53 -0.73
CA VAL A 78 -22.76 5.80 -0.20
C VAL A 78 -21.56 5.53 0.70
N THR A 79 -21.78 5.29 1.98
CA THR A 79 -20.69 5.14 2.95
C THR A 79 -20.00 3.78 2.89
N ALA A 80 -20.72 2.70 2.53
CA ALA A 80 -20.09 1.40 2.39
C ALA A 80 -19.20 1.35 1.14
N GLU A 81 -19.67 1.89 0.02
CA GLU A 81 -18.87 2.10 -1.19
C GLU A 81 -17.67 3.03 -0.95
N ALA A 82 -17.86 4.15 -0.23
CA ALA A 82 -16.75 5.02 0.16
C ALA A 82 -15.70 4.28 1.00
N GLY A 83 -16.13 3.51 2.01
CA GLY A 83 -15.25 2.68 2.83
C GLY A 83 -14.56 1.58 2.04
N HIS A 84 -15.24 0.97 1.05
CA HIS A 84 -14.65 -0.01 0.15
C HIS A 84 -13.50 0.60 -0.67
N ARG A 85 -13.70 1.77 -1.27
CA ARG A 85 -12.67 2.51 -2.02
C ARG A 85 -11.49 2.92 -1.14
N VAL A 86 -11.76 3.37 0.09
CA VAL A 86 -10.73 3.68 1.09
C VAL A 86 -9.91 2.43 1.41
N GLY A 87 -10.56 1.29 1.63
CA GLY A 87 -9.91 0.01 1.88
C GLY A 87 -8.98 -0.42 0.75
N LEU A 88 -9.49 -0.42 -0.49
CA LEU A 88 -8.68 -0.73 -1.67
C LEU A 88 -7.46 0.18 -1.76
N SER A 89 -7.66 1.50 -1.71
CA SER A 89 -6.56 2.47 -1.79
C SER A 89 -5.58 2.45 -0.59
N ALA A 90 -5.95 1.82 0.53
CA ALA A 90 -5.07 1.53 1.66
C ALA A 90 -4.22 0.26 1.44
N GLY A 91 -4.40 -0.44 0.33
CA GLY A 91 -3.75 -1.72 0.02
C GLY A 91 -4.38 -2.92 0.70
N ALA A 92 -5.64 -2.78 1.11
CA ALA A 92 -6.38 -3.85 1.75
C ALA A 92 -7.14 -4.69 0.72
N GLN A 93 -7.17 -6.01 0.92
CA GLN A 93 -8.13 -6.88 0.29
C GLN A 93 -9.46 -6.74 1.04
N VAL A 94 -10.48 -6.15 0.41
CA VAL A 94 -11.78 -5.99 1.05
C VAL A 94 -12.56 -7.31 0.96
N VAL A 95 -12.60 -8.05 2.07
CA VAL A 95 -13.15 -9.42 2.14
C VAL A 95 -14.61 -9.45 2.56
N HIS A 96 -15.15 -8.33 3.03
CA HIS A 96 -16.54 -8.20 3.45
C HIS A 96 -16.99 -6.75 3.34
N VAL A 97 -18.18 -6.53 2.77
CA VAL A 97 -18.85 -5.22 2.76
C VAL A 97 -20.30 -5.43 3.21
N ALA A 98 -20.73 -4.62 4.17
CA ALA A 98 -22.12 -4.55 4.62
C ALA A 98 -22.54 -3.09 4.82
N ALA A 99 -23.85 -2.86 4.79
CA ALA A 99 -24.45 -1.56 5.07
C ALA A 99 -25.70 -1.72 5.94
N GLY A 100 -26.07 -0.64 6.62
CA GLY A 100 -27.26 -0.56 7.45
C GLY A 100 -27.07 -1.10 8.87
N PRO A 101 -28.16 -1.18 9.65
CA PRO A 101 -28.14 -1.70 11.00
C PRO A 101 -27.86 -3.21 11.01
N MET A 102 -26.76 -3.59 11.65
CA MET A 102 -26.30 -4.98 11.71
C MET A 102 -27.28 -5.89 12.45
N THR A 103 -27.46 -7.08 11.91
CA THR A 103 -28.22 -8.20 12.47
C THR A 103 -27.30 -9.32 12.97
N GLY A 104 -27.89 -10.34 13.60
CA GLY A 104 -27.14 -11.53 14.05
C GLY A 104 -26.46 -12.27 12.88
N PRO A 105 -27.18 -12.56 11.78
CA PRO A 105 -26.60 -13.09 10.56
C PRO A 105 -25.43 -12.28 9.99
N ASP A 106 -25.48 -10.95 10.07
CA ASP A 106 -24.38 -10.10 9.59
C ASP A 106 -23.09 -10.30 10.38
N LEU A 107 -23.20 -10.41 11.71
CA LEU A 107 -22.06 -10.75 12.56
C LEU A 107 -21.48 -12.13 12.24
N THR A 108 -22.33 -13.10 11.87
CA THR A 108 -21.87 -14.42 11.43
C THR A 108 -21.11 -14.34 10.11
N ARG A 109 -21.64 -13.61 9.12
CA ARG A 109 -20.98 -13.38 7.83
C ARG A 109 -19.65 -12.65 7.99
N LEU A 110 -19.60 -11.61 8.83
CA LEU A 110 -18.39 -10.88 9.16
C LEU A 110 -17.30 -11.80 9.74
N ARG A 111 -17.66 -12.68 10.68
CA ARG A 111 -16.72 -13.64 11.26
C ARG A 111 -16.24 -14.68 10.25
N ALA A 112 -17.16 -15.18 9.41
CA ALA A 112 -16.83 -16.15 8.37
C ALA A 112 -15.82 -15.59 7.35
N ALA A 113 -15.91 -14.29 7.05
CA ALA A 113 -14.97 -13.60 6.18
C ALA A 113 -13.54 -13.46 6.76
N ARG A 114 -13.33 -13.76 8.06
CA ARG A 114 -12.02 -13.70 8.74
C ARG A 114 -11.22 -12.41 8.42
N PRO A 115 -11.77 -11.21 8.66
CA PRO A 115 -11.03 -9.97 8.49
C PRO A 115 -9.93 -9.81 9.54
N ASP A 116 -8.91 -9.04 9.20
CA ASP A 116 -7.82 -8.62 10.09
C ASP A 116 -8.15 -7.29 10.77
N VAL A 117 -8.85 -6.40 10.05
CA VAL A 117 -9.27 -5.08 10.51
C VAL A 117 -10.72 -4.85 10.08
N LEU A 118 -11.48 -4.12 10.88
CA LEU A 118 -12.80 -3.62 10.51
C LEU A 118 -12.79 -2.11 10.34
N LEU A 119 -13.19 -1.61 9.18
CA LEU A 119 -13.56 -0.20 8.99
C LEU A 119 -15.05 -0.05 9.29
N LEU A 120 -15.35 0.61 10.41
CA LEU A 120 -16.69 1.03 10.76
C LEU A 120 -16.87 2.48 10.31
N ALA A 121 -17.54 2.63 9.17
CA ALA A 121 -17.97 3.89 8.60
C ALA A 121 -19.49 4.04 8.74
N GLY A 122 -20.02 5.23 8.49
CA GLY A 122 -21.45 5.46 8.48
C GLY A 122 -21.84 6.85 8.93
N GLY A 123 -22.92 7.36 8.33
CA GLY A 123 -23.34 8.75 8.44
C GLY A 123 -22.34 9.71 7.77
N THR A 124 -22.87 10.78 7.18
CA THR A 124 -22.08 12.00 6.98
C THR A 124 -21.95 12.73 8.31
N ASP A 125 -21.06 13.71 8.40
CA ASP A 125 -21.03 14.59 9.57
C ASP A 125 -22.33 15.42 9.59
N GLY A 126 -22.96 15.50 10.75
CA GLY A 126 -24.31 16.03 10.95
C GLY A 126 -25.45 15.15 10.39
N GLY A 127 -25.13 13.96 9.87
CA GLY A 127 -26.08 13.04 9.25
C GLY A 127 -26.58 11.94 10.21
N ASP A 128 -26.80 10.73 9.67
CA ASP A 128 -27.25 9.59 10.47
C ASP A 128 -26.27 9.26 11.61
N ALA A 129 -26.81 9.21 12.83
CA ALA A 129 -26.10 8.88 14.05
C ALA A 129 -26.52 7.50 14.61
N GLU A 130 -27.76 7.10 14.35
CA GLU A 130 -28.37 5.93 14.97
C GLU A 130 -27.71 4.63 14.52
N THR A 131 -27.43 4.51 13.22
CA THR A 131 -26.86 3.27 12.66
C THR A 131 -25.44 3.04 13.13
N LEU A 132 -24.62 4.10 13.22
CA LEU A 132 -23.24 3.99 13.69
C LEU A 132 -23.21 3.51 15.15
N LEU A 133 -24.03 4.11 16.01
CA LEU A 133 -24.13 3.73 17.42
C LEU A 133 -24.72 2.33 17.59
N HIS A 134 -25.75 1.98 16.83
CA HIS A 134 -26.31 0.62 16.82
C HIS A 134 -25.24 -0.41 16.46
N ASN A 135 -24.52 -0.21 15.37
CA ASN A 135 -23.47 -1.11 14.91
C ASN A 135 -22.33 -1.21 15.92
N ALA A 136 -21.89 -0.09 16.50
CA ALA A 136 -20.90 -0.07 17.58
C ALA A 136 -21.34 -0.93 18.79
N ARG A 137 -22.59 -0.79 19.24
CA ARG A 137 -23.15 -1.61 20.35
C ARG A 137 -23.19 -3.09 20.00
N ARG A 138 -23.57 -3.43 18.76
CA ARG A 138 -23.62 -4.84 18.30
C ARG A 138 -22.24 -5.47 18.26
N LEU A 139 -21.24 -4.76 17.74
CA LEU A 139 -19.85 -5.22 17.69
C LEU A 139 -19.25 -5.36 19.10
N ALA A 140 -19.53 -4.39 19.99
CA ALA A 140 -19.10 -4.41 21.38
C ALA A 140 -19.72 -5.59 22.16
N ALA A 141 -21.04 -5.81 22.01
CA ALA A 141 -21.74 -6.93 22.63
C ALA A 141 -21.23 -8.29 22.11
N ALA A 142 -20.88 -8.35 20.82
CA ALA A 142 -20.28 -9.51 20.17
C ALA A 142 -18.81 -9.76 20.57
N ARG A 143 -18.19 -8.85 21.34
CA ARG A 143 -16.78 -8.88 21.78
C ARG A 143 -15.83 -9.22 20.63
N ILE A 144 -15.95 -8.50 19.53
CA ILE A 144 -15.10 -8.72 18.37
C ILE A 144 -13.63 -8.46 18.76
N ARG A 145 -12.75 -9.39 18.38
CA ARG A 145 -11.32 -9.34 18.73
C ARG A 145 -10.45 -8.64 17.68
N ILE A 146 -11.03 -8.32 16.54
CA ILE A 146 -10.33 -7.61 15.47
C ILE A 146 -10.32 -6.11 15.80
N PRO A 147 -9.21 -5.40 15.54
CA PRO A 147 -9.17 -3.96 15.70
C PRO A 147 -10.13 -3.25 14.76
N VAL A 148 -10.75 -2.17 15.25
CA VAL A 148 -11.73 -1.35 14.52
C VAL A 148 -11.14 0.02 14.21
N VAL A 149 -11.17 0.42 12.94
CA VAL A 149 -10.99 1.81 12.51
C VAL A 149 -12.37 2.46 12.46
N LEU A 150 -12.60 3.46 13.31
CA LEU A 150 -13.87 4.17 13.42
C LEU A 150 -13.78 5.50 12.65
N ALA A 151 -14.49 5.58 11.52
CA ALA A 151 -14.40 6.68 10.56
C ALA A 151 -15.79 7.12 10.05
N GLY A 152 -16.75 7.24 10.97
CA GLY A 152 -18.12 7.69 10.70
C GLY A 152 -18.41 9.07 11.29
N ASN A 153 -19.69 9.42 11.27
CA ASN A 153 -20.29 10.66 11.80
C ASN A 153 -19.57 11.17 13.05
N GLN A 154 -18.99 12.38 12.93
CA GLN A 154 -18.19 13.01 13.98
C GLN A 154 -18.97 13.24 15.28
N GLU A 155 -20.24 13.60 15.21
CA GLU A 155 -21.07 13.96 16.36
C GLU A 155 -21.26 12.80 17.35
N VAL A 156 -21.26 11.56 16.85
CA VAL A 156 -21.43 10.35 17.70
C VAL A 156 -20.21 9.44 17.72
N ARG A 157 -19.08 9.90 17.17
CA ARG A 157 -17.83 9.12 17.12
C ARG A 157 -17.29 8.81 18.52
N ASP A 158 -17.32 9.78 19.43
CA ASP A 158 -16.77 9.60 20.79
C ASP A 158 -17.65 8.65 21.62
N ASP A 159 -18.96 8.68 21.42
CA ASP A 159 -19.90 7.72 22.02
C ASP A 159 -19.67 6.30 21.49
N ALA A 160 -19.55 6.15 20.17
CA ALA A 160 -19.25 4.85 19.55
C ALA A 160 -17.89 4.29 20.00
N LEU A 161 -16.87 5.16 20.12
CA LEU A 161 -15.56 4.81 20.65
C LEU A 161 -15.67 4.31 22.09
N THR A 162 -16.43 5.00 22.94
CA THR A 162 -16.65 4.62 24.34
C THR A 162 -17.35 3.27 24.45
N VAL A 163 -18.38 3.04 23.63
CA VAL A 163 -19.12 1.76 23.60
C VAL A 163 -18.22 0.59 23.24
N LEU A 164 -17.38 0.74 22.22
CA LEU A 164 -16.47 -0.32 21.75
C LEU A 164 -15.34 -0.58 22.75
N THR A 165 -14.65 0.46 23.17
CA THR A 165 -13.49 0.36 24.10
C THR A 165 -13.92 -0.12 25.48
N GLY A 166 -15.11 0.27 25.96
CA GLY A 166 -15.68 -0.22 27.23
C GLY A 166 -15.94 -1.73 27.26
N ARG A 167 -15.91 -2.41 26.11
CA ARG A 167 -15.96 -3.89 26.00
C ARG A 167 -14.63 -4.52 25.59
N GLY A 168 -13.53 -3.76 25.61
CA GLY A 168 -12.19 -4.22 25.29
C GLY A 168 -11.92 -4.41 23.79
N VAL A 169 -12.75 -3.84 22.92
CA VAL A 169 -12.47 -3.83 21.48
C VAL A 169 -11.34 -2.82 21.20
N PRO A 170 -10.26 -3.19 20.50
CA PRO A 170 -9.23 -2.24 20.10
C PRO A 170 -9.81 -1.28 19.04
N VAL A 171 -9.75 0.02 19.27
CA VAL A 171 -10.31 1.03 18.35
C VAL A 171 -9.29 2.11 18.04
N THR A 172 -9.22 2.51 16.77
CA THR A 172 -8.54 3.73 16.32
C THR A 172 -9.58 4.63 15.65
N ALA A 173 -9.91 5.75 16.31
CA ALA A 173 -10.83 6.74 15.75
C ALA A 173 -10.10 7.67 14.78
N THR A 174 -10.78 8.11 13.73
CA THR A 174 -10.25 9.03 12.71
C THR A 174 -11.38 9.90 12.14
N ALA A 175 -11.03 10.83 11.26
CA ALA A 175 -12.02 11.64 10.57
C ALA A 175 -12.91 10.79 9.65
N ASN A 176 -14.09 11.29 9.33
CA ASN A 176 -15.08 10.56 8.55
C ASN A 176 -14.56 10.29 7.11
N VAL A 177 -14.80 9.09 6.59
CA VAL A 177 -14.46 8.77 5.18
C VAL A 177 -15.31 9.57 4.18
N LEU A 178 -16.52 9.95 4.58
CA LEU A 178 -17.48 10.68 3.75
C LEU A 178 -18.13 11.79 4.60
N PRO A 179 -17.39 12.87 4.92
CA PRO A 179 -17.87 13.93 5.80
C PRO A 179 -19.15 14.60 5.27
N ARG A 180 -19.31 14.68 3.93
CA ARG A 180 -20.52 15.19 3.27
C ARG A 180 -20.87 14.32 2.07
N ILE A 181 -22.15 14.29 1.68
CA ILE A 181 -22.60 13.56 0.49
C ILE A 181 -21.80 14.02 -0.72
N GLY A 182 -21.21 13.07 -1.45
CA GLY A 182 -20.38 13.34 -2.63
C GLY A 182 -18.95 13.81 -2.34
N VAL A 183 -18.55 14.00 -1.08
CA VAL A 183 -17.20 14.43 -0.69
C VAL A 183 -16.50 13.29 0.05
N LEU A 184 -15.61 12.59 -0.66
CA LEU A 184 -14.77 11.53 -0.10
C LEU A 184 -13.49 12.13 0.51
N ASP A 185 -13.21 11.83 1.78
CA ASP A 185 -11.93 12.14 2.43
C ASP A 185 -11.22 10.83 2.85
N PRO A 186 -10.37 10.26 1.99
CA PRO A 186 -9.80 8.95 2.22
C PRO A 186 -8.56 8.98 3.13
N LEU A 187 -7.88 10.12 3.26
CA LEU A 187 -6.53 10.16 3.84
C LEU A 187 -6.51 9.77 5.34
N PRO A 188 -7.40 10.29 6.20
CA PRO A 188 -7.38 9.99 7.62
C PRO A 188 -7.67 8.50 7.90
N ALA A 189 -8.61 7.91 7.18
CA ALA A 189 -8.95 6.50 7.31
C ALA A 189 -7.85 5.59 6.76
N ARG A 190 -7.24 5.92 5.61
CA ARG A 190 -6.09 5.18 5.07
C ARG A 190 -4.92 5.16 6.06
N ALA A 191 -4.61 6.30 6.67
CA ALA A 191 -3.55 6.41 7.66
C ALA A 191 -3.84 5.53 8.89
N ALA A 192 -5.08 5.57 9.40
CA ALA A 192 -5.51 4.75 10.53
C ALA A 192 -5.49 3.24 10.21
N ILE A 193 -5.96 2.83 9.02
CA ILE A 193 -5.89 1.45 8.55
C ILE A 193 -4.45 0.95 8.51
N ARG A 194 -3.54 1.76 7.95
CA ARG A 194 -2.11 1.43 7.89
C ARG A 194 -1.48 1.30 9.26
N ASP A 195 -1.76 2.24 10.16
CA ASP A 195 -1.24 2.20 11.52
C ASP A 195 -1.76 0.98 12.31
N VAL A 196 -3.05 0.66 12.18
CA VAL A 196 -3.63 -0.56 12.76
C VAL A 196 -2.97 -1.81 12.17
N PHE A 197 -2.74 -1.85 10.85
CA PHE A 197 -2.05 -2.95 10.18
C PHE A 197 -0.64 -3.16 10.74
N LEU A 198 0.15 -2.08 10.87
CA LEU A 198 1.49 -2.13 11.45
C LEU A 198 1.47 -2.63 12.90
N ARG A 199 0.60 -2.08 13.75
CA ARG A 199 0.56 -2.39 15.19
C ARG A 199 -0.03 -3.77 15.50
N HIS A 200 -1.09 -4.19 14.79
CA HIS A 200 -1.90 -5.35 15.19
C HIS A 200 -1.76 -6.55 14.26
N VAL A 201 -1.39 -6.34 13.00
CA VAL A 201 -1.25 -7.44 12.02
C VAL A 201 0.22 -7.78 11.84
N ILE A 202 1.04 -6.79 11.46
CA ILE A 202 2.49 -6.97 11.30
C ILE A 202 3.16 -7.19 12.66
N GLY A 203 2.88 -6.29 13.61
CA GLY A 203 3.42 -6.37 14.97
C GLY A 203 2.69 -7.34 15.91
N GLY A 204 1.60 -7.97 15.44
CA GLY A 204 0.80 -8.91 16.23
C GLY A 204 1.36 -10.33 16.23
N LYS A 205 0.71 -11.22 17.01
CA LYS A 205 1.11 -12.64 17.17
C LYS A 205 1.02 -13.49 15.88
N ARG A 206 0.59 -12.90 14.76
CA ARG A 206 0.36 -13.62 13.50
C ARG A 206 1.64 -13.83 12.70
N LEU A 207 2.58 -12.89 12.75
CA LEU A 207 3.83 -12.98 12.01
C LEU A 207 5.01 -13.40 12.88
N SER A 208 5.04 -12.97 14.14
CA SER A 208 6.09 -13.36 15.08
C SER A 208 5.51 -13.67 16.45
N ARG A 209 6.16 -14.58 17.19
CA ARG A 209 5.73 -14.97 18.54
C ARG A 209 5.97 -13.88 19.59
N GLY A 210 6.84 -12.91 19.31
CA GLY A 210 7.26 -11.86 20.24
C GLY A 210 7.13 -10.43 19.70
N ARG A 211 7.55 -9.44 20.51
CA ARG A 211 7.50 -8.01 20.16
C ARG A 211 8.70 -7.53 19.31
N ARG A 212 9.75 -8.35 19.18
CA ARG A 212 11.00 -7.98 18.48
C ARG A 212 10.73 -7.51 17.06
N PHE A 213 9.92 -8.25 16.30
CA PHE A 213 9.62 -7.87 14.92
C PHE A 213 8.91 -6.51 14.84
N ALA A 214 7.89 -6.29 15.67
CA ALA A 214 7.18 -5.01 15.76
C ALA A 214 8.10 -3.83 16.11
N GLN A 215 9.13 -4.06 16.93
CA GLN A 215 10.11 -3.05 17.31
C GLN A 215 11.15 -2.77 16.22
N LEU A 216 11.43 -3.74 15.35
CA LEU A 216 12.38 -3.61 14.24
C LEU A 216 11.76 -2.90 13.03
N VAL A 217 10.49 -3.16 12.73
CA VAL A 217 9.81 -2.59 11.55
C VAL A 217 9.60 -1.09 11.73
N ARG A 218 10.28 -0.30 10.89
CA ARG A 218 10.21 1.17 10.88
C ARG A 218 9.13 1.72 9.96
N ALA A 219 8.80 0.98 8.91
CA ALA A 219 7.85 1.43 7.88
C ALA A 219 7.15 0.26 7.20
N ALA A 220 6.00 0.52 6.59
CA ALA A 220 5.44 -0.40 5.60
C ALA A 220 6.29 -0.34 4.32
N THR A 221 6.48 -1.46 3.63
CA THR A 221 7.25 -1.50 2.36
C THR A 221 6.79 -0.42 1.36
N PRO A 222 5.48 -0.20 1.15
CA PRO A 222 5.03 0.85 0.23
C PRO A 222 5.37 2.28 0.66
N ASP A 223 5.61 2.54 1.94
CA ASP A 223 6.04 3.86 2.39
C ASP A 223 7.53 4.06 2.12
N ALA A 224 8.34 3.03 2.35
CA ALA A 224 9.76 3.04 2.00
C ALA A 224 9.94 3.22 0.49
N VAL A 225 9.22 2.45 -0.34
CA VAL A 225 9.31 2.61 -1.80
C VAL A 225 8.92 4.02 -2.23
N LEU A 226 7.81 4.58 -1.72
CA LEU A 226 7.40 5.95 -2.04
C LEU A 226 8.48 6.97 -1.68
N ALA A 227 9.10 6.87 -0.50
CA ALA A 227 10.20 7.76 -0.11
C ALA A 227 11.40 7.65 -1.07
N GLY A 228 11.74 6.45 -1.54
CA GLY A 228 12.78 6.24 -2.55
C GLY A 228 12.41 6.84 -3.91
N VAL A 229 11.14 6.75 -4.32
CA VAL A 229 10.63 7.35 -5.57
C VAL A 229 10.68 8.87 -5.52
N GLU A 230 10.33 9.47 -4.38
CA GLU A 230 10.42 10.91 -4.16
C GLU A 230 11.87 11.40 -4.28
N LEU A 231 12.81 10.74 -3.59
CA LEU A 231 14.23 11.07 -3.70
C LEU A 231 14.76 10.92 -5.12
N LEU A 232 14.33 9.89 -5.84
CA LEU A 232 14.75 9.69 -7.23
C LEU A 232 14.20 10.81 -8.13
N ALA A 233 12.97 11.27 -7.92
CA ALA A 233 12.38 12.36 -8.70
C ALA A 233 13.07 13.70 -8.40
N ASP A 234 13.41 13.96 -7.13
CA ASP A 234 14.18 15.13 -6.72
C ASP A 234 15.59 15.10 -7.34
N LEU A 235 16.25 13.94 -7.36
CA LEU A 235 17.58 13.76 -7.96
C LEU A 235 17.58 14.00 -9.48
N THR A 236 16.56 13.50 -10.19
CA THR A 236 16.55 13.53 -11.65
C THR A 236 15.90 14.79 -12.23
N GLY A 237 15.05 15.47 -11.46
CA GLY A 237 14.32 16.66 -11.89
C GLY A 237 13.23 16.38 -12.93
N TYR A 238 12.75 15.14 -13.05
CA TYR A 238 11.65 14.78 -13.96
C TYR A 238 10.64 13.82 -13.32
N GLY A 239 9.46 13.72 -13.94
CA GLY A 239 8.40 12.83 -13.47
C GLY A 239 8.79 11.35 -13.51
N ILE A 240 8.49 10.63 -12.42
CA ILE A 240 8.77 9.21 -12.24
C ILE A 240 7.47 8.44 -11.99
N LEU A 241 7.37 7.26 -12.60
CA LEU A 241 6.32 6.28 -12.39
C LEU A 241 6.97 4.96 -11.99
N VAL A 242 6.50 4.34 -10.91
CA VAL A 242 6.97 3.01 -10.48
C VAL A 242 5.79 2.07 -10.37
N VAL A 243 5.94 0.86 -10.91
CA VAL A 243 4.97 -0.23 -10.78
C VAL A 243 5.67 -1.39 -10.09
N ASP A 244 5.18 -1.78 -8.92
CA ASP A 244 5.66 -2.94 -8.15
C ASP A 244 4.56 -4.00 -8.15
N VAL A 245 4.79 -5.10 -8.88
CA VAL A 245 3.86 -6.24 -8.89
C VAL A 245 4.37 -7.32 -7.93
N GLY A 246 3.63 -7.48 -6.83
CA GLY A 246 3.84 -8.51 -5.84
C GLY A 246 2.95 -9.73 -6.02
N GLY A 247 3.14 -10.73 -5.14
CA GLY A 247 2.29 -11.92 -5.12
C GLY A 247 0.85 -11.63 -4.68
N ALA A 248 0.64 -10.61 -3.85
CA ALA A 248 -0.67 -10.27 -3.28
C ALA A 248 -1.22 -8.93 -3.77
N THR A 249 -0.36 -7.94 -3.96
CA THR A 249 -0.74 -6.57 -4.28
C THR A 249 0.05 -6.04 -5.47
N THR A 250 -0.50 -5.03 -6.13
CA THR A 250 0.19 -4.24 -7.14
C THR A 250 0.19 -2.80 -6.70
N ASP A 251 1.38 -2.24 -6.54
CA ASP A 251 1.56 -0.87 -6.06
C ASP A 251 2.01 0.01 -7.23
N VAL A 252 1.38 1.17 -7.36
CA VAL A 252 1.75 2.20 -8.35
C VAL A 252 2.10 3.48 -7.63
N TYR A 253 3.29 3.99 -7.92
CA TYR A 253 3.83 5.22 -7.36
C TYR A 253 4.06 6.22 -8.47
N SER A 254 3.73 7.48 -8.25
CA SER A 254 4.13 8.56 -9.14
C SER A 254 4.61 9.77 -8.35
N ALA A 255 5.67 10.37 -8.87
CA ALA A 255 6.19 11.66 -8.44
C ALA A 255 6.30 12.52 -9.69
N LEU A 256 5.41 13.49 -9.83
CA LEU A 256 5.32 14.36 -11.00
C LEU A 256 5.89 15.73 -10.67
N VAL A 257 6.76 16.22 -11.54
CA VAL A 257 7.25 17.61 -11.48
C VAL A 257 6.15 18.51 -12.05
N PRO A 258 5.68 19.53 -11.30
CA PRO A 258 4.72 20.48 -11.83
C PRO A 258 5.29 21.18 -13.07
N ASP A 259 4.51 21.29 -14.15
CA ASP A 259 4.92 22.07 -15.32
C ASP A 259 5.10 23.54 -14.96
N ALA A 260 6.22 24.13 -15.37
CA ALA A 260 6.44 25.58 -15.32
C ALA A 260 5.39 26.34 -16.15
N GLU A 261 4.79 25.75 -17.19
CA GLU A 261 3.71 26.41 -17.95
C GLU A 261 2.36 26.46 -17.19
N SER A 262 2.20 25.69 -16.11
CA SER A 262 1.07 25.83 -15.18
C SER A 262 1.15 27.10 -14.31
N GLU A 263 2.21 27.91 -14.45
CA GLU A 263 2.42 29.21 -13.79
C GLU A 263 1.36 30.27 -14.13
N THR A 264 0.59 30.08 -15.21
CA THR A 264 -0.40 31.06 -15.70
C THR A 264 -1.84 30.80 -15.24
N GLY A 265 -2.09 29.72 -14.48
CA GLY A 265 -3.43 29.34 -14.01
C GLY A 265 -3.71 29.62 -12.52
N PRO A 266 -4.97 29.53 -12.07
CA PRO A 266 -5.38 29.77 -10.67
C PRO A 266 -4.85 28.75 -9.64
N ARG A 267 -3.92 27.86 -10.01
CA ARG A 267 -3.28 26.84 -9.16
C ARG A 267 -1.89 27.27 -8.66
N ARG A 268 -1.63 28.58 -8.65
CA ARG A 268 -0.31 29.20 -8.40
C ARG A 268 0.32 28.85 -7.03
N ASP A 269 -0.48 28.44 -6.05
CA ASP A 269 -0.02 28.20 -4.67
C ASP A 269 0.75 26.87 -4.47
N VAL A 270 1.06 26.12 -5.53
CA VAL A 270 1.80 24.83 -5.45
C VAL A 270 3.05 24.79 -6.35
N ALA A 271 3.47 25.93 -6.91
CA ALA A 271 4.70 26.01 -7.68
C ALA A 271 5.91 25.62 -6.81
N GLY A 272 6.53 24.48 -7.14
CA GLY A 272 7.70 23.93 -6.44
C GLY A 272 7.48 22.65 -5.64
N THR A 273 6.24 22.16 -5.47
CA THR A 273 5.99 20.89 -4.76
C THR A 273 5.68 19.78 -5.75
N LEU A 274 6.52 18.73 -5.79
CA LEU A 274 6.24 17.50 -6.52
C LEU A 274 4.83 16.99 -6.19
N TRP A 275 4.03 16.71 -7.22
CA TRP A 275 2.78 16.00 -6.99
C TRP A 275 3.11 14.52 -6.80
N ARG A 276 2.74 14.00 -5.62
CA ARG A 276 3.12 12.65 -5.18
C ARG A 276 1.88 11.81 -4.97
N ALA A 277 1.91 10.61 -5.51
CA ALA A 277 0.79 9.71 -5.40
C ALA A 277 1.24 8.26 -5.26
N ARG A 278 0.46 7.54 -4.47
CA ARG A 278 0.48 6.08 -4.44
C ARG A 278 -0.92 5.53 -4.53
N THR A 279 -1.07 4.46 -5.29
CA THR A 279 -2.20 3.54 -5.20
C THR A 279 -1.66 2.15 -4.90
N VAL A 280 -2.37 1.41 -4.04
CA VAL A 280 -2.09 0.01 -3.77
C VAL A 280 -3.34 -0.75 -4.15
N GLU A 281 -3.20 -1.75 -5.01
CA GLU A 281 -4.32 -2.55 -5.50
C GLU A 281 -4.27 -3.91 -4.79
N GLY A 282 -5.08 -4.02 -3.72
CA GLY A 282 -5.14 -5.22 -2.87
C GLY A 282 -5.81 -6.43 -3.51
N ASP A 283 -6.44 -6.24 -4.66
CA ASP A 283 -7.09 -7.26 -5.49
C ASP A 283 -6.25 -7.67 -6.72
N LEU A 284 -5.07 -7.08 -6.93
CA LEU A 284 -4.24 -7.36 -8.10
C LEU A 284 -2.88 -7.94 -7.67
N GLY A 285 -2.62 -9.20 -7.99
CA GLY A 285 -1.31 -9.84 -7.77
C GLY A 285 -1.10 -11.08 -8.64
N VAL A 286 0.07 -11.71 -8.52
CA VAL A 286 0.43 -12.89 -9.34
C VAL A 286 0.30 -14.23 -8.61
N ALA A 287 0.14 -14.22 -7.28
CA ALA A 287 0.02 -15.43 -6.47
C ALA A 287 -1.26 -15.40 -5.62
N VAL A 288 -1.21 -14.91 -4.38
CA VAL A 288 -2.38 -14.74 -3.52
C VAL A 288 -3.44 -13.84 -4.17
N GLY A 289 -3.01 -12.85 -4.96
CA GLY A 289 -3.90 -11.94 -5.69
C GLY A 289 -4.29 -12.41 -7.10
N ALA A 290 -3.88 -13.61 -7.54
CA ALA A 290 -4.06 -14.05 -8.93
C ALA A 290 -5.53 -14.11 -9.37
N ASP A 291 -6.41 -14.62 -8.52
CA ASP A 291 -7.84 -14.69 -8.82
C ASP A 291 -8.46 -13.30 -8.96
N GLY A 292 -8.08 -12.37 -8.08
CA GLY A 292 -8.52 -10.98 -8.17
C GLY A 292 -8.06 -10.30 -9.46
N THR A 293 -6.82 -10.55 -9.90
CA THR A 293 -6.32 -10.08 -11.21
C THR A 293 -7.16 -10.64 -12.37
N ARG A 294 -7.53 -11.93 -12.33
CA ARG A 294 -8.36 -12.56 -13.38
C ARG A 294 -9.78 -11.97 -13.41
N GLU A 295 -10.38 -11.73 -12.24
CA GLU A 295 -11.70 -11.10 -12.17
C GLU A 295 -11.66 -9.64 -12.64
N ALA A 296 -10.62 -8.88 -12.27
CA ALA A 296 -10.42 -7.52 -12.74
C ALA A 296 -10.19 -7.46 -14.26
N ALA A 297 -9.46 -8.42 -14.83
CA ALA A 297 -9.26 -8.55 -16.27
C ALA A 297 -10.59 -8.70 -17.01
N LYS A 298 -11.48 -9.59 -16.53
CA LYS A 298 -12.82 -9.76 -17.08
C LYS A 298 -13.64 -8.47 -17.01
N ALA A 299 -13.61 -7.78 -15.87
CA ALA A 299 -14.35 -6.53 -15.67
C ALA A 299 -13.88 -5.42 -16.62
N GLU A 300 -12.57 -5.33 -16.87
CA GLU A 300 -11.95 -4.37 -17.81
C GLU A 300 -11.95 -4.87 -19.27
N ARG A 301 -12.57 -6.02 -19.55
CA ARG A 301 -12.65 -6.68 -20.88
C ARG A 301 -11.28 -6.95 -21.51
N LEU A 302 -10.29 -7.27 -20.67
CA LEU A 302 -8.96 -7.71 -21.08
C LEU A 302 -8.93 -9.24 -21.25
N PRO A 303 -7.96 -9.79 -22.01
CA PRO A 303 -7.70 -11.22 -22.02
C PRO A 303 -7.46 -11.74 -20.61
N VAL A 304 -8.02 -12.92 -20.29
CA VAL A 304 -7.81 -13.54 -18.98
C VAL A 304 -6.38 -14.09 -18.94
N PRO A 305 -5.50 -13.60 -18.04
CA PRO A 305 -4.09 -14.00 -18.02
C PRO A 305 -3.93 -15.46 -17.61
N GLY A 306 -3.10 -16.24 -18.29
CA GLY A 306 -2.85 -17.65 -18.05
C GLY A 306 -1.70 -17.93 -17.07
N ASP A 307 -0.58 -17.22 -17.24
CA ASP A 307 0.67 -17.41 -16.49
C ASP A 307 1.06 -16.18 -15.63
N ASP A 308 2.15 -16.30 -14.85
CA ASP A 308 2.64 -15.25 -13.95
C ASP A 308 3.05 -13.96 -14.69
N ARG A 309 3.55 -14.06 -15.93
CA ARG A 309 3.95 -12.90 -16.73
C ARG A 309 2.72 -12.16 -17.24
N GLU A 310 1.73 -12.88 -17.75
CA GLU A 310 0.46 -12.32 -18.18
C GLU A 310 -0.32 -11.73 -17.00
N LEU A 311 -0.30 -12.40 -15.84
CA LEU A 311 -0.88 -11.89 -14.59
C LEU A 311 -0.20 -10.57 -14.20
N ALA A 312 1.13 -10.52 -14.22
CA ALA A 312 1.86 -9.31 -13.87
C ALA A 312 1.58 -8.15 -14.82
N ALA A 313 1.54 -8.41 -16.14
CA ALA A 313 1.24 -7.39 -17.14
C ALA A 313 -0.19 -6.85 -16.96
N THR A 314 -1.15 -7.76 -16.76
CA THR A 314 -2.56 -7.39 -16.56
C THR A 314 -2.76 -6.59 -15.28
N ALA A 315 -2.15 -7.05 -14.17
CA ALA A 315 -2.19 -6.35 -12.90
C ALA A 315 -1.59 -4.94 -13.01
N ALA A 316 -0.42 -4.80 -13.64
CA ALA A 316 0.24 -3.52 -13.86
C ALA A 316 -0.62 -2.55 -14.69
N VAL A 317 -1.21 -3.02 -15.81
CA VAL A 317 -2.07 -2.20 -16.68
C VAL A 317 -3.31 -1.72 -15.93
N ILE A 318 -4.02 -2.62 -15.26
CA ILE A 318 -5.24 -2.26 -14.52
C ILE A 318 -4.90 -1.30 -13.37
N ALA A 319 -3.83 -1.58 -12.61
CA ALA A 319 -3.38 -0.73 -11.52
C ALA A 319 -3.04 0.68 -12.01
N LEU A 320 -2.40 0.81 -13.17
CA LEU A 320 -2.08 2.10 -13.76
C LEU A 320 -3.31 2.87 -14.24
N ARG A 321 -4.25 2.20 -14.91
CA ARG A 321 -5.54 2.81 -15.27
C ARG A 321 -6.23 3.35 -14.02
N ARG A 322 -6.31 2.56 -12.95
CA ARG A 322 -6.90 2.97 -11.67
C ARG A 322 -6.11 4.11 -11.02
N HIS A 323 -4.79 4.08 -11.09
CA HIS A 323 -3.91 5.13 -10.58
C HIS A 323 -4.10 6.45 -11.33
N ALA A 324 -4.25 6.44 -12.66
CA ALA A 324 -4.39 7.64 -13.47
C ALA A 324 -5.77 8.33 -13.33
N ARG A 325 -6.83 7.61 -12.91
CA ARG A 325 -8.18 8.16 -12.77
C ARG A 325 -8.22 9.34 -11.78
N GLY A 326 -8.60 10.52 -12.27
CA GLY A 326 -8.77 11.72 -11.43
C GLY A 326 -7.46 12.36 -10.95
N ARG A 327 -6.34 12.02 -11.59
CA ARG A 327 -5.00 12.52 -11.24
C ARG A 327 -4.39 13.34 -12.39
N PRO A 328 -3.31 14.13 -12.16
CA PRO A 328 -2.60 14.79 -13.24
C PRO A 328 -2.11 13.79 -14.29
N GLY A 329 -1.94 14.26 -15.53
CA GLY A 329 -1.52 13.41 -16.64
C GLY A 329 -0.16 12.77 -16.38
N LEU A 330 -0.02 11.48 -16.77
CA LEU A 330 1.24 10.73 -16.67
C LEU A 330 2.09 10.83 -17.96
N ARG A 331 1.63 11.59 -18.95
CA ARG A 331 2.23 11.69 -20.29
C ARG A 331 3.68 12.16 -20.27
N ASP A 332 4.00 13.10 -19.39
CA ASP A 332 5.32 13.75 -19.28
C ASP A 332 6.30 13.06 -18.33
N VAL A 333 5.89 11.92 -17.75
CA VAL A 333 6.80 11.03 -17.03
C VAL A 333 7.96 10.64 -17.95
N ARG A 334 9.19 10.77 -17.46
CA ARG A 334 10.41 10.44 -18.23
C ARG A 334 11.06 9.13 -17.81
N LEU A 335 10.62 8.55 -16.70
CA LEU A 335 11.11 7.27 -16.21
C LEU A 335 9.96 6.41 -15.69
N VAL A 336 9.80 5.21 -16.28
CA VAL A 336 8.96 4.14 -15.73
C VAL A 336 9.86 3.05 -15.17
N LEU A 337 9.72 2.78 -13.88
CA LEU A 337 10.43 1.71 -13.19
C LEU A 337 9.50 0.54 -12.89
N GLY A 338 9.93 -0.64 -13.31
CA GLY A 338 9.40 -1.90 -12.83
C GLY A 338 10.11 -2.33 -11.55
N SER A 339 9.36 -2.70 -10.54
CA SER A 339 9.85 -3.39 -9.34
C SER A 339 8.99 -4.63 -9.08
N GLY A 340 9.38 -5.44 -8.10
CA GLY A 340 8.61 -6.63 -7.73
C GLY A 340 9.04 -7.91 -8.42
N GLY A 341 8.46 -9.03 -7.99
CA GLY A 341 8.96 -10.38 -8.25
C GLY A 341 9.10 -10.69 -9.75
N VAL A 342 7.97 -10.80 -10.46
CA VAL A 342 7.97 -11.17 -11.89
C VAL A 342 8.76 -10.17 -12.74
N LEU A 343 8.76 -8.89 -12.38
CA LEU A 343 9.50 -7.87 -13.12
C LEU A 343 11.02 -8.10 -13.01
N ARG A 344 11.52 -8.45 -11.82
CA ARG A 344 12.94 -8.71 -11.56
C ARG A 344 13.42 -10.10 -12.00
N HIS A 345 12.53 -11.10 -12.08
CA HIS A 345 12.89 -12.48 -12.41
C HIS A 345 12.52 -12.91 -13.84
N GLY A 346 12.49 -11.96 -14.78
CA GLY A 346 12.43 -12.25 -16.23
C GLY A 346 11.17 -11.77 -16.95
N GLY A 347 10.24 -11.07 -16.30
CA GLY A 347 9.01 -10.53 -16.90
C GLY A 347 9.04 -9.01 -17.16
N GLY A 348 10.03 -8.28 -16.64
CA GLY A 348 10.04 -6.81 -16.61
C GLY A 348 9.77 -6.14 -17.95
N ASP A 349 10.52 -6.49 -19.00
CA ASP A 349 10.35 -5.90 -20.33
C ASP A 349 8.95 -6.12 -20.91
N ALA A 350 8.37 -7.30 -20.69
CA ALA A 350 7.03 -7.60 -21.18
C ALA A 350 5.97 -6.78 -20.45
N VAL A 351 6.07 -6.69 -19.11
CA VAL A 351 5.16 -5.92 -18.27
C VAL A 351 5.25 -4.43 -18.59
N LEU A 352 6.45 -3.86 -18.66
CA LEU A 352 6.66 -2.44 -18.94
C LEU A 352 6.22 -2.06 -20.35
N ARG A 353 6.43 -2.94 -21.35
CA ARG A 353 5.87 -2.72 -22.70
C ARG A 353 4.35 -2.73 -22.71
N ALA A 354 3.71 -3.66 -21.99
CA ALA A 354 2.25 -3.71 -21.90
C ALA A 354 1.68 -2.42 -21.28
N VAL A 355 2.34 -1.91 -20.25
CA VAL A 355 2.02 -0.63 -19.61
C VAL A 355 2.14 0.55 -20.58
N LEU A 356 3.26 0.66 -21.29
CA LEU A 356 3.51 1.79 -22.19
C LEU A 356 2.67 1.75 -23.46
N ALA A 357 2.23 0.56 -23.87
CA ALA A 357 1.36 0.36 -25.02
C ALA A 357 -0.14 0.45 -24.69
N ASP A 358 -0.53 0.60 -23.43
CA ASP A 358 -1.94 0.67 -23.06
C ASP A 358 -2.58 1.99 -23.52
N VAL A 359 -3.56 1.86 -24.40
CA VAL A 359 -4.39 2.97 -24.89
C VAL A 359 -5.82 2.93 -24.36
N GLY A 360 -6.13 1.95 -23.50
CA GLY A 360 -7.47 1.80 -22.91
C GLY A 360 -7.66 2.60 -21.62
N GLY A 361 -8.90 2.73 -21.17
CA GLY A 361 -9.20 3.33 -19.85
C GLY A 361 -9.14 4.86 -19.79
N GLY A 362 -8.96 5.55 -20.92
CA GLY A 362 -9.07 7.01 -21.01
C GLY A 362 -7.94 7.80 -20.34
N TRP A 363 -6.78 7.18 -20.14
CA TRP A 363 -5.57 7.83 -19.65
C TRP A 363 -4.52 7.91 -20.76
N ALA A 364 -3.54 8.82 -20.60
CA ALA A 364 -2.42 8.96 -21.51
C ALA A 364 -1.17 8.30 -20.90
N PRO A 365 -0.64 7.20 -21.48
CA PRO A 365 0.61 6.61 -21.02
C PRO A 365 1.80 7.55 -21.26
N PRO A 366 2.92 7.36 -20.54
CA PRO A 366 4.15 8.11 -20.79
C PRO A 366 4.65 7.93 -22.23
N GLU A 367 4.85 9.02 -22.98
CA GLU A 367 5.21 8.95 -24.41
C GLU A 367 6.72 8.85 -24.65
N ARG A 368 7.52 9.43 -23.76
CA ARG A 368 8.98 9.55 -23.88
C ARG A 368 9.73 8.91 -22.74
N ALA A 369 9.05 8.09 -21.93
CA ALA A 369 9.67 7.50 -20.78
C ALA A 369 10.67 6.42 -21.14
N ARG A 370 11.81 6.44 -20.47
CA ARG A 370 12.68 5.27 -20.40
C ARG A 370 12.05 4.24 -19.47
N ALA A 371 11.95 2.99 -19.92
CA ALA A 371 11.54 1.87 -19.09
C ALA A 371 12.78 1.18 -18.49
N LEU A 372 12.79 0.95 -17.18
CA LEU A 372 13.85 0.26 -16.47
C LEU A 372 13.27 -0.70 -15.43
N VAL A 373 14.05 -1.68 -15.00
CA VAL A 373 13.69 -2.54 -13.86
C VAL A 373 14.69 -2.30 -12.74
N ASP A 374 14.20 -2.08 -11.52
CA ASP A 374 15.01 -2.08 -10.31
C ASP A 374 15.45 -3.52 -9.96
N GLN A 375 16.39 -4.04 -10.74
CA GLN A 375 16.89 -5.42 -10.61
C GLN A 375 17.46 -5.67 -9.21
N GLN A 376 18.12 -4.65 -8.66
CA GLN A 376 18.82 -4.71 -7.39
C GLN A 376 17.91 -4.41 -6.17
N TYR A 377 16.64 -4.02 -6.39
CA TYR A 377 15.68 -3.64 -5.34
C TYR A 377 16.19 -2.48 -4.46
N ILE A 378 16.85 -1.51 -5.09
CA ILE A 378 17.49 -0.36 -4.44
C ILE A 378 16.49 0.70 -4.00
N VAL A 379 15.36 0.87 -4.69
CA VAL A 379 14.42 1.95 -4.39
C VAL A 379 13.87 1.83 -2.97
N ALA A 380 13.50 0.61 -2.54
CA ALA A 380 13.05 0.36 -1.17
C ALA A 380 14.16 0.59 -0.12
N ALA A 381 15.40 0.19 -0.43
CA ALA A 381 16.54 0.37 0.47
C ALA A 381 16.93 1.85 0.63
N ALA A 382 16.91 2.62 -0.46
CA ALA A 382 17.13 4.06 -0.43
C ALA A 382 16.04 4.77 0.38
N GLY A 383 14.77 4.38 0.21
CA GLY A 383 13.68 4.92 1.01
C GLY A 383 13.77 4.64 2.51
N LEU A 384 14.26 3.46 2.90
CA LEU A 384 14.57 3.15 4.30
C LEU A 384 15.70 4.03 4.88
N LEU A 385 16.67 4.41 4.05
CA LEU A 385 17.78 5.28 4.41
C LEU A 385 17.38 6.77 4.43
N ALA A 386 16.34 7.17 3.70
CA ALA A 386 15.99 8.57 3.44
C ALA A 386 15.89 9.45 4.71
N ALA A 387 15.37 8.90 5.81
CA ALA A 387 15.18 9.64 7.05
C ALA A 387 16.49 9.92 7.81
N ASP A 388 17.43 8.97 7.81
CA ASP A 388 18.64 9.04 8.65
C ASP A 388 19.90 9.36 7.85
N HIS A 389 19.90 9.05 6.54
CA HIS A 389 21.03 9.13 5.63
C HIS A 389 20.59 9.61 4.22
N PRO A 390 19.97 10.80 4.08
CA PRO A 390 19.41 11.27 2.80
C PRO A 390 20.44 11.38 1.68
N ASP A 391 21.65 11.88 1.98
CA ASP A 391 22.72 12.00 0.97
C ASP A 391 23.19 10.63 0.44
N VAL A 392 23.25 9.63 1.33
CA VAL A 392 23.60 8.25 0.96
C VAL A 392 22.49 7.64 0.09
N ALA A 393 21.22 7.83 0.47
CA ALA A 393 20.08 7.34 -0.30
C ALA A 393 20.06 7.91 -1.72
N THR A 394 20.25 9.23 -1.85
CA THR A 394 20.30 9.92 -3.15
C THR A 394 21.46 9.44 -4.01
N ARG A 395 22.67 9.34 -3.45
CA ARG A 395 23.84 8.83 -4.20
C ARG A 395 23.67 7.37 -4.61
N LEU A 396 23.13 6.53 -3.73
CA LEU A 396 22.84 5.12 -4.03
C LEU A 396 21.87 5.00 -5.22
N LEU A 397 20.79 5.78 -5.23
CA LEU A 397 19.85 5.84 -6.35
C LEU A 397 20.53 6.27 -7.66
N GLY A 398 21.32 7.34 -7.64
CA GLY A 398 22.04 7.83 -8.83
C GLY A 398 23.11 6.87 -9.36
N ASN A 399 23.64 6.00 -8.51
CA ASN A 399 24.60 4.96 -8.89
C ASN A 399 23.92 3.73 -9.50
N SER A 400 22.73 3.36 -9.00
CA SER A 400 22.07 2.10 -9.36
C SER A 400 20.97 2.23 -10.42
N ILE A 401 20.26 3.36 -10.50
CA ILE A 401 19.13 3.55 -11.42
C ILE A 401 19.58 4.43 -12.58
N ARG A 402 20.13 3.81 -13.64
CA ARG A 402 20.81 4.51 -14.75
C ARG A 402 20.36 4.15 -16.13
#